data_AF-A0A944N4X1-F1
#
_entry.id   AF-A0A944N4X1-F1
#
_cell.length_a   1.000
_cell.length_b   1.000
_cell.length_c   1.000
_cell.angle_alpha   90.00
_cell.angle_beta   90.00
_cell.angle_gamma   90.00
#
_symmetry.space_group_name_H-M   'P 1'
#
loop_
_entity.id
_entity.type
_entity.pdbx_description
1 polymer ?
#
loop_
_entity_poly.entity_id
_entity_poly.type
_entity_poly.pdbx_seq_one_letter_code
_entity_poly.pdbx_strand_id
1 'polypeptide(L)'
;MLSFSVTVPAVAKTSPALAVLSRLKGEVNAGPAKKMSEGFNGKMLRNRYRVRTEKKSGATIFFNDGSEVRLFGSTEITIGARKSHNSRWVRYRLVLRSGSFWGNFVRGKNPVEIGGGGLRLQLSDSSIRFTKKKTGSNISVSSGIVKVFNKVSSVKIHAGQRLYHVQKTDFLPQKVTLVPNQLKLRIEPSAPSFSANKTLKLNLHFQVVRLGSDHAVKRSGPVLLTSDYYNLTLPDSIQLNANGQAKTSIEVKAPRSDDRTF
;
A
#
# COMPACT_ATOMS: atom_id res chain seq x y z
N MET A 1 42.92 9.95 48.66
CA MET A 1 42.53 10.06 47.24
C MET A 1 41.03 9.84 47.13
N LEU A 2 40.28 10.84 46.69
CA LEU A 2 38.83 10.73 46.43
C LEU A 2 38.63 10.30 44.98
N SER A 3 38.15 9.07 44.77
CA SER A 3 37.76 8.57 43.45
C SER A 3 36.34 9.05 43.13
N PHE A 4 36.21 9.99 42.20
CA PHE A 4 34.91 10.35 41.62
C PHE A 4 34.59 9.41 40.46
N SER A 5 33.66 8.48 40.69
CA SER A 5 33.03 7.71 39.62
C SER A 5 31.90 8.54 39.02
N VAL A 6 32.15 9.14 37.86
CA VAL A 6 31.11 9.80 37.05
C VAL A 6 30.28 8.71 36.37
N THR A 7 29.02 8.59 36.76
CA THR A 7 28.03 7.78 36.02
C THR A 7 27.80 8.42 34.67
N VAL A 8 28.40 7.86 33.62
CA VAL A 8 28.08 8.23 32.23
C VAL A 8 26.62 7.81 31.97
N PRO A 9 25.69 8.74 31.71
CA PRO A 9 24.33 8.39 31.38
C PRO A 9 24.35 7.59 30.06
N ALA A 10 23.85 6.36 30.10
CA ALA A 10 23.71 5.54 28.92
C ALA A 10 22.78 6.27 27.93
N VAL A 11 23.33 6.72 26.81
CA VAL A 11 22.54 7.27 25.70
C VAL A 11 21.50 6.22 25.33
N ALA A 12 20.23 6.54 25.56
CA ALA A 12 19.13 5.65 25.21
C ALA A 12 19.23 5.34 23.72
N LYS A 13 19.64 4.11 23.38
CA LYS A 13 19.71 3.62 21.98
C LYS A 13 18.31 3.69 21.39
N THR A 14 17.99 4.82 20.77
CA THR A 14 16.72 4.98 20.08
C THR A 14 16.76 4.10 18.84
N SER A 15 15.84 3.14 18.77
CA SER A 15 15.70 2.31 17.56
C SER A 15 15.51 3.22 16.35
N PRO A 16 16.19 2.95 15.22
CA PRO A 16 16.03 3.75 14.02
C PRO A 16 14.57 3.74 13.56
N ALA A 17 14.17 4.82 12.89
CA ALA A 17 12.89 4.89 12.22
C ALA A 17 12.85 3.86 11.07
N LEU A 18 11.72 3.16 10.95
CA LEU A 18 11.49 2.17 9.91
C LEU A 18 10.70 2.74 8.73
N ALA A 19 9.91 3.77 9.01
CA ALA A 19 9.02 4.40 8.05
C ALA A 19 8.68 5.83 8.47
N VAL A 20 8.03 6.56 7.58
CA VAL A 20 7.52 7.92 7.80
C VAL A 20 6.04 7.97 7.47
N LEU A 21 5.25 8.64 8.33
CA LEU A 21 3.85 8.95 8.09
C LEU A 21 3.72 10.17 7.17
N SER A 22 2.87 10.09 6.16
CA SER A 22 2.65 11.15 5.17
C SER A 22 1.24 11.07 4.57
N ARG A 23 0.83 12.10 3.81
CA ARG A 23 -0.47 12.19 3.13
C ARG A 23 -1.64 11.88 4.06
N LEU A 24 -1.68 12.57 5.21
CA LEU A 24 -2.77 12.43 6.17
C LEU A 24 -4.05 13.06 5.62
N LYS A 25 -5.18 12.40 5.84
CA LYS A 25 -6.53 12.91 5.59
C LYS A 25 -7.37 12.65 6.83
N GLY A 26 -7.95 13.70 7.42
CA GLY A 26 -8.73 13.60 8.66
C GLY A 26 -7.89 13.18 9.87
N GLU A 27 -8.56 12.71 10.91
CA GLU A 27 -7.93 12.36 12.19
C GLU A 27 -7.11 11.07 12.08
N VAL A 28 -5.82 11.20 12.35
CA VAL A 28 -4.85 10.10 12.36
C VAL A 28 -4.01 10.21 13.61
N ASN A 29 -3.92 9.13 14.38
CA ASN A 29 -3.08 9.04 15.56
C ASN A 29 -1.92 8.08 15.32
N ALA A 30 -0.72 8.44 15.76
CA ALA A 30 0.47 7.61 15.62
C ALA A 30 1.40 7.70 16.82
N GLY A 31 2.00 6.58 17.21
CA GLY A 31 2.97 6.53 18.30
C GLY A 31 3.05 5.16 18.97
N PRO A 32 3.74 5.06 20.11
CA PRO A 32 3.72 3.86 20.95
C PRO A 32 2.28 3.50 21.36
N ALA A 33 1.97 2.21 21.45
CA ALA A 33 0.61 1.72 21.72
C ALA A 33 -0.07 2.36 22.97
N LYS A 34 0.70 2.68 24.01
CA LYS A 34 0.21 3.28 25.26
C LYS A 34 0.18 4.83 25.23
N LYS A 35 0.83 5.46 24.25
CA LYS A 35 1.04 6.91 24.16
C LYS A 35 0.89 7.37 22.71
N MET A 36 -0.23 7.02 22.08
CA MET A 36 -0.54 7.51 20.75
C MET A 36 -0.93 8.98 20.83
N SER A 37 -0.43 9.78 19.89
CA SER A 37 -0.78 11.19 19.76
C SER A 37 -1.13 11.49 18.31
N GLU A 38 -1.66 12.68 18.05
CA GLU A 38 -1.96 13.14 16.71
C GLU A 38 -0.76 12.96 15.77
N GLY A 39 -1.04 12.45 14.58
CA GLY A 39 -0.08 12.25 13.52
C GLY A 39 0.12 13.53 12.73
N PHE A 40 1.31 13.71 12.18
CA PHE A 40 1.62 14.79 11.26
C PHE A 40 2.49 14.26 10.10
N ASN A 41 2.48 14.96 8.97
CA ASN A 41 3.34 14.61 7.83
C ASN A 41 4.82 14.69 8.24
N GLY A 42 5.59 13.63 7.97
CA GLY A 42 6.99 13.52 8.39
C GLY A 42 7.19 12.79 9.72
N LYS A 43 6.13 12.39 10.42
CA LYS A 43 6.26 11.67 11.70
C LYS A 43 6.97 10.33 11.51
N MET A 44 8.13 10.18 12.15
CA MET A 44 8.93 8.96 12.11
C MET A 44 8.27 7.82 12.89
N LEU A 45 8.13 6.67 12.23
CA LEU A 45 7.53 5.46 12.79
C LEU A 45 8.63 4.45 13.15
N ARG A 46 8.75 4.16 14.44
CA ARG A 46 9.75 3.23 14.97
C ARG A 46 9.15 1.85 15.21
N ASN A 47 10.02 0.90 15.56
CA ASN A 47 9.59 -0.45 15.94
C ASN A 47 8.51 -0.41 17.04
N ARG A 48 7.44 -1.18 16.85
CA ARG A 48 6.23 -1.29 17.70
C ARG A 48 5.32 -0.06 17.72
N TYR A 49 5.56 0.94 16.88
CA TYR A 49 4.63 2.06 16.74
C TYR A 49 3.34 1.59 16.08
N ARG A 50 2.24 2.26 16.42
CA ARG A 50 0.94 2.08 15.80
C ARG A 50 0.55 3.33 15.03
N VAL A 51 -0.22 3.12 13.98
CA VAL A 51 -0.92 4.18 13.25
C VAL A 51 -2.40 3.78 13.23
N ARG A 52 -3.26 4.70 13.66
CA ARG A 52 -4.71 4.54 13.70
C ARG A 52 -5.38 5.67 12.92
N THR A 53 -6.29 5.33 12.03
CA THR A 53 -7.10 6.27 11.26
C THR A 53 -8.56 6.14 11.70
N GLU A 54 -9.25 7.26 11.91
CA GLU A 54 -10.70 7.25 12.20
C GLU A 54 -11.55 6.98 10.95
N LYS A 55 -12.88 6.95 11.08
CA LYS A 55 -13.82 6.41 10.07
C LYS A 55 -13.73 7.04 8.68
N LYS A 56 -13.52 8.36 8.60
CA LYS A 56 -13.39 9.12 7.34
C LYS A 56 -11.95 9.59 7.10
N SER A 57 -10.99 8.92 7.73
CA SER A 57 -9.58 9.30 7.68
C SER A 57 -8.76 8.36 6.79
N GLY A 58 -7.54 8.78 6.47
CA GLY A 58 -6.57 7.98 5.72
C GLY A 58 -5.16 8.49 5.98
N ALA A 59 -4.17 7.63 5.75
CA ALA A 59 -2.76 8.00 5.85
C ALA A 59 -1.91 7.12 4.97
N THR A 60 -0.75 7.63 4.55
CA THR A 60 0.25 6.86 3.82
C THR A 60 1.48 6.67 4.68
N ILE A 61 2.06 5.49 4.64
CA ILE A 61 3.31 5.14 5.32
C ILE A 61 4.34 4.80 4.26
N PHE A 62 5.44 5.53 4.23
CA PHE A 62 6.57 5.28 3.34
C PHE A 62 7.70 4.60 4.11
N PHE A 63 8.19 3.48 3.59
CA PHE A 63 9.34 2.76 4.14
C PHE A 63 10.62 3.19 3.43
N ASN A 64 11.76 3.02 4.10
CA ASN A 64 13.07 3.41 3.56
C ASN A 64 13.45 2.68 2.27
N ASP A 65 12.85 1.51 1.99
CA ASP A 65 13.09 0.75 0.76
C ASP A 65 12.18 1.19 -0.41
N GLY A 66 11.44 2.29 -0.26
CA GLY A 66 10.51 2.81 -1.27
C GLY A 66 9.13 2.18 -1.23
N SER A 67 8.90 1.19 -0.36
CA SER A 67 7.56 0.60 -0.20
C SER A 67 6.57 1.60 0.40
N GLU A 68 5.31 1.48 -0.01
CA GLU A 68 4.23 2.38 0.41
C GLU A 68 3.06 1.57 0.98
N VAL A 69 2.47 2.04 2.08
CA VAL A 69 1.25 1.46 2.66
C VAL A 69 0.23 2.56 2.92
N ARG A 70 -0.91 2.48 2.25
CA ARG A 70 -2.04 3.41 2.39
C ARG A 70 -3.12 2.82 3.28
N LEU A 71 -3.36 3.46 4.41
CA LEU A 71 -4.39 3.10 5.37
C LEU A 71 -5.72 3.76 5.00
N PHE A 72 -6.79 2.98 5.03
CA PHE A 72 -8.15 3.47 4.86
C PHE A 72 -8.80 3.74 6.21
N GLY A 73 -9.95 4.40 6.23
CA GLY A 73 -10.66 4.71 7.47
C GLY A 73 -10.91 3.50 8.38
N SER A 74 -10.94 3.75 9.69
CA SER A 74 -11.08 2.73 10.73
C SER A 74 -10.01 1.62 10.69
N THR A 75 -8.77 1.99 10.37
CA THR A 75 -7.63 1.07 10.30
C THR A 75 -6.66 1.32 11.44
N GLU A 76 -6.18 0.24 12.04
CA GLU A 76 -5.06 0.27 12.97
C GLU A 76 -3.99 -0.74 12.52
N ILE A 77 -2.76 -0.26 12.35
CA ILE A 77 -1.61 -1.07 11.96
C ILE A 77 -0.46 -0.88 12.95
N THR A 78 0.26 -1.96 13.25
CA THR A 78 1.51 -1.90 14.01
C THR A 78 2.70 -2.08 13.08
N ILE A 79 3.70 -1.21 13.21
CA ILE A 79 4.97 -1.29 12.49
C ILE A 79 5.98 -2.03 13.37
N GLY A 80 6.76 -2.95 12.80
CA GLY A 80 7.72 -3.76 13.52
C GLY A 80 9.00 -4.00 12.76
N ALA A 81 10.07 -4.31 13.48
CA ALA A 81 11.34 -4.78 12.93
C ALA A 81 11.42 -6.30 13.08
N ARG A 82 11.77 -7.04 12.03
CA ARG A 82 12.01 -8.50 12.07
C ARG A 82 13.50 -8.86 12.20
N LYS A 83 13.96 -9.23 13.41
CA LYS A 83 15.34 -9.74 13.60
C LYS A 83 15.65 -10.88 12.61
N SER A 84 16.77 -10.78 11.91
CA SER A 84 17.36 -11.84 11.09
C SER A 84 18.45 -12.52 11.89
N HIS A 85 18.57 -13.84 11.75
CA HIS A 85 19.61 -14.62 12.43
C HIS A 85 21.01 -14.37 11.83
N ASN A 86 21.10 -14.00 10.53
CA ASN A 86 22.37 -13.95 9.76
C ASN A 86 22.59 -12.63 8.99
N SER A 87 21.86 -11.53 9.28
CA SER A 87 22.03 -10.28 8.52
C SER A 87 21.74 -9.01 9.33
N ARG A 88 22.50 -7.95 9.03
CA ARG A 88 22.24 -6.56 9.43
C ARG A 88 20.93 -5.96 8.87
N TRP A 89 20.25 -6.62 7.93
CA TRP A 89 19.04 -6.11 7.28
C TRP A 89 17.80 -6.92 7.64
N VAL A 90 17.24 -6.49 8.75
CA VAL A 90 15.93 -6.82 9.29
C VAL A 90 14.89 -6.09 8.43
N ARG A 91 14.28 -6.75 7.44
CA ARG A 91 13.13 -6.15 6.75
C ARG A 91 12.02 -5.88 7.79
N TYR A 92 11.06 -5.04 7.49
CA TYR A 92 10.02 -4.71 8.46
C TYR A 92 8.89 -5.74 8.46
N ARG A 93 8.14 -5.75 9.56
CA ARG A 93 6.91 -6.52 9.74
C ARG A 93 5.76 -5.56 9.99
N LEU A 94 4.59 -5.87 9.44
CA LEU A 94 3.35 -5.15 9.68
C LEU A 94 2.36 -6.07 10.40
N VAL A 95 1.52 -5.48 11.26
CA VAL A 95 0.40 -6.20 11.88
C VAL A 95 -0.87 -5.38 11.75
N LEU A 96 -1.79 -5.82 10.90
CA LEU A 96 -3.11 -5.24 10.74
C LEU A 96 -4.01 -5.67 11.91
N ARG A 97 -4.33 -4.73 12.81
CA ARG A 97 -5.17 -4.95 13.99
C ARG A 97 -6.66 -4.85 13.63
N SER A 98 -7.01 -3.91 12.76
CA SER A 98 -8.37 -3.66 12.27
C SER A 98 -8.33 -2.90 10.95
N GLY A 99 -9.44 -2.92 10.20
CA GLY A 99 -9.62 -2.12 9.00
C GLY A 99 -8.95 -2.70 7.75
N SER A 100 -8.38 -1.83 6.92
CA SER A 100 -7.81 -2.23 5.64
C SER A 100 -6.74 -1.28 5.14
N PHE A 101 -5.83 -1.83 4.34
CA PHE A 101 -4.84 -1.03 3.63
C PHE A 101 -4.64 -1.55 2.21
N TRP A 102 -4.10 -0.68 1.37
CA TRP A 102 -3.40 -1.05 0.15
C TRP A 102 -1.90 -0.88 0.38
N GLY A 103 -1.07 -1.78 -0.12
CA GLY A 103 0.38 -1.68 0.02
C GLY A 103 1.10 -2.14 -1.24
N ASN A 104 2.11 -1.37 -1.64
CA ASN A 104 3.06 -1.70 -2.69
C ASN A 104 4.43 -1.93 -2.06
N PHE A 105 5.00 -3.10 -2.26
CA PHE A 105 6.21 -3.54 -1.60
C PHE A 105 7.29 -3.79 -2.63
N VAL A 106 8.38 -3.04 -2.54
CA VAL A 106 9.50 -3.10 -3.48
C VAL A 106 10.21 -4.46 -3.37
N ARG A 107 10.99 -4.84 -4.38
CA ARG A 107 11.84 -6.03 -4.32
C ARG A 107 12.90 -5.90 -3.24
N GLY A 108 13.16 -6.98 -2.50
CA GLY A 108 14.23 -7.01 -1.51
C GLY A 108 14.66 -8.44 -1.17
N LYS A 109 15.87 -8.58 -0.63
CA LYS A 109 16.48 -9.90 -0.35
C LYS A 109 15.65 -10.75 0.62
N ASN A 110 15.12 -10.12 1.67
CA ASN A 110 14.22 -10.76 2.64
C ASN A 110 12.77 -10.42 2.30
N PRO A 111 11.76 -11.26 2.54
CA PRO A 111 10.36 -10.87 2.34
C PRO A 111 9.86 -9.95 3.46
N VAL A 112 8.90 -9.08 3.12
CA VAL A 112 8.08 -8.37 4.11
C VAL A 112 7.10 -9.37 4.73
N GLU A 113 6.93 -9.30 6.04
CA GLU A 113 5.89 -10.07 6.74
C GLU A 113 4.73 -9.20 7.17
N ILE A 114 3.51 -9.67 6.88
CA ILE A 114 2.30 -8.97 7.28
C ILE A 114 1.40 -9.96 8.03
N GLY A 115 1.06 -9.63 9.27
CA GLY A 115 0.11 -10.41 10.08
C GLY A 115 -1.24 -9.71 10.20
N GLY A 116 -2.30 -10.48 10.37
CA GLY A 116 -3.63 -9.94 10.67
C GLY A 116 -4.72 -10.98 10.52
N GLY A 117 -5.75 -10.94 11.38
CA GLY A 117 -6.93 -11.81 11.21
C GLY A 117 -6.65 -13.32 11.22
N GLY A 118 -5.59 -13.76 11.91
CA GLY A 118 -5.14 -15.17 11.91
C GLY A 118 -4.35 -15.57 10.67
N LEU A 119 -4.04 -14.63 9.78
CA LEU A 119 -3.21 -14.83 8.60
C LEU A 119 -1.83 -14.24 8.78
N ARG A 120 -0.86 -14.85 8.12
CA ARG A 120 0.49 -14.32 7.90
C ARG A 120 0.76 -14.32 6.41
N LEU A 121 1.22 -13.20 5.88
CA LEU A 121 1.61 -13.03 4.48
C LEU A 121 3.13 -12.85 4.42
N GLN A 122 3.74 -13.44 3.39
CA GLN A 122 5.12 -13.20 3.00
C GLN A 122 5.14 -12.79 1.53
N LEU A 123 5.77 -11.65 1.25
CA LEU A 123 5.81 -11.08 -0.08
C LEU A 123 7.05 -10.22 -0.28
N SER A 124 7.42 -10.07 -1.54
CA SER A 124 8.44 -9.15 -2.02
C SER A 124 8.05 -8.81 -3.45
N ASP A 125 8.26 -7.57 -3.87
CA ASP A 125 7.91 -7.13 -5.23
C ASP A 125 6.44 -7.40 -5.56
N SER A 126 5.53 -6.86 -4.75
CA SER A 126 4.10 -7.17 -4.85
C SER A 126 3.23 -6.03 -4.35
N SER A 127 2.08 -5.84 -4.99
CA SER A 127 1.02 -4.94 -4.55
C SER A 127 -0.21 -5.72 -4.07
N ILE A 128 -0.71 -5.38 -2.88
CA ILE A 128 -1.88 -6.03 -2.30
C ILE A 128 -2.88 -5.05 -1.71
N ARG A 129 -4.12 -5.52 -1.58
CA ARG A 129 -5.09 -4.99 -0.61
C ARG A 129 -5.36 -6.05 0.44
N PHE A 130 -5.26 -5.66 1.71
CA PHE A 130 -5.58 -6.54 2.84
C PHE A 130 -6.64 -5.87 3.72
N THR A 131 -7.71 -6.59 3.99
CA THR A 131 -8.79 -6.18 4.89
C THR A 131 -8.98 -7.21 5.97
N LYS A 132 -9.05 -6.76 7.22
CA LYS A 132 -9.38 -7.58 8.38
C LYS A 132 -10.74 -7.16 8.92
N LYS A 133 -11.74 -8.04 8.82
CA LYS A 133 -13.05 -7.88 9.46
C LYS A 133 -13.20 -8.89 10.60
N LYS A 134 -14.24 -8.72 11.43
CA LYS A 134 -14.61 -9.71 12.46
C LYS A 134 -14.98 -11.06 11.84
N THR A 135 -15.69 -11.02 10.71
CA THR A 135 -16.25 -12.19 10.04
C THR A 135 -15.28 -12.91 9.10
N GLY A 136 -14.11 -12.33 8.85
CA GLY A 136 -13.13 -12.92 7.93
C GLY A 136 -12.17 -11.87 7.37
N SER A 137 -11.13 -12.36 6.72
CA SER A 137 -10.11 -11.53 6.09
C SER A 137 -10.21 -11.61 4.57
N ASN A 138 -9.90 -10.51 3.89
CA ASN A 138 -9.84 -10.46 2.43
C ASN A 138 -8.45 -10.03 2.00
N ILE A 139 -7.87 -10.75 1.05
CA ILE A 139 -6.58 -10.42 0.43
C ILE A 139 -6.79 -10.42 -1.07
N SER A 140 -6.40 -9.37 -1.78
CA SER A 140 -6.33 -9.36 -3.24
C SER A 140 -4.96 -8.89 -3.69
N VAL A 141 -4.40 -9.56 -4.70
CA VAL A 141 -3.07 -9.26 -5.23
C VAL A 141 -3.22 -8.55 -6.57
N SER A 142 -2.72 -7.32 -6.64
CA SER A 142 -2.74 -6.51 -7.86
C SER A 142 -1.51 -6.77 -8.73
N SER A 143 -0.35 -7.04 -8.13
CA SER A 143 0.88 -7.42 -8.82
C SER A 143 1.73 -8.34 -7.95
N GLY A 144 2.59 -9.14 -8.60
CA GLY A 144 3.50 -10.05 -7.92
C GLY A 144 2.85 -11.33 -7.39
N ILE A 145 3.50 -11.94 -6.40
CA ILE A 145 3.09 -13.22 -5.80
C ILE A 145 3.19 -13.12 -4.29
N VAL A 146 2.12 -13.51 -3.59
CA VAL A 146 2.05 -13.48 -2.13
C VAL A 146 1.82 -14.88 -1.58
N LYS A 147 2.70 -15.30 -0.66
CA LYS A 147 2.49 -16.51 0.13
C LYS A 147 1.62 -16.17 1.34
N VAL A 148 0.50 -16.85 1.49
CA VAL A 148 -0.43 -16.67 2.62
C VAL A 148 -0.44 -17.95 3.44
N PHE A 149 -0.35 -17.78 4.75
CA PHE A 149 -0.38 -18.85 5.74
C PHE A 149 -1.51 -18.56 6.73
N ASN A 150 -2.19 -19.61 7.17
CA ASN A 150 -3.03 -19.57 8.37
C ASN A 150 -2.61 -20.71 9.32
N LYS A 151 -3.48 -21.11 10.27
CA LYS A 151 -3.14 -22.16 11.24
C LYS A 151 -2.99 -23.54 10.58
N VAL A 152 -3.71 -23.81 9.50
CA VAL A 152 -3.90 -25.17 8.97
C VAL A 152 -3.30 -25.39 7.58
N SER A 153 -3.05 -24.32 6.82
CA SER A 153 -2.61 -24.44 5.43
C SER A 153 -1.85 -23.20 4.95
N SER A 154 -1.30 -23.31 3.74
CA SER A 154 -0.68 -22.19 3.03
C SER A 154 -1.03 -22.23 1.55
N VAL A 155 -1.00 -21.07 0.90
CA VAL A 155 -1.24 -20.94 -0.54
C VAL A 155 -0.44 -19.78 -1.14
N LYS A 156 -0.07 -19.90 -2.41
CA LYS A 156 0.45 -18.77 -3.20
C LYS A 156 -0.71 -18.12 -3.96
N ILE A 157 -0.82 -16.80 -3.87
CA ILE A 157 -1.79 -16.00 -4.61
C ILE A 157 -1.02 -15.14 -5.61
N HIS A 158 -1.42 -15.21 -6.88
CA HIS A 158 -0.83 -14.47 -7.98
C HIS A 158 -1.62 -13.18 -8.28
N ALA A 159 -1.03 -12.29 -9.07
CA ALA A 159 -1.71 -11.11 -9.60
C ALA A 159 -3.08 -11.46 -10.20
N GLY A 160 -4.09 -10.64 -9.91
CA GLY A 160 -5.47 -10.86 -10.35
C GLY A 160 -6.25 -11.87 -9.49
N GLN A 161 -5.61 -12.55 -8.53
CA GLN A 161 -6.26 -13.47 -7.61
C GLN A 161 -6.53 -12.84 -6.23
N ARG A 162 -7.44 -13.48 -5.49
CA ARG A 162 -7.84 -13.08 -4.15
C ARG A 162 -8.22 -14.27 -3.27
N LEU A 163 -8.14 -14.05 -1.96
CA LEU A 163 -8.86 -14.77 -0.93
C LEU A 163 -9.97 -13.87 -0.40
N TYR A 164 -11.19 -14.38 -0.34
CA TYR A 164 -12.35 -13.63 0.12
C TYR A 164 -13.01 -14.33 1.30
N HIS A 165 -13.23 -13.58 2.38
CA HIS A 165 -13.88 -14.02 3.60
C HIS A 165 -13.20 -15.24 4.25
N VAL A 166 -11.87 -15.27 4.23
CA VAL A 166 -11.12 -16.40 4.78
C VAL A 166 -10.94 -16.30 6.29
N GLN A 167 -11.05 -17.44 6.95
CA GLN A 167 -10.84 -17.61 8.38
C GLN A 167 -9.48 -18.27 8.69
N LYS A 168 -9.12 -18.24 9.98
CA LYS A 168 -7.84 -18.77 10.48
C LYS A 168 -7.68 -20.29 10.32
N THR A 169 -8.79 -21.01 10.13
CA THR A 169 -8.89 -22.48 10.02
C THR A 169 -9.33 -22.97 8.65
N ASP A 170 -9.53 -22.07 7.67
CA ASP A 170 -9.92 -22.49 6.32
C ASP A 170 -8.76 -23.20 5.60
N PHE A 171 -9.08 -24.15 4.73
CA PHE A 171 -8.09 -24.68 3.79
C PHE A 171 -7.90 -23.70 2.62
N LEU A 172 -6.84 -22.89 2.69
CA LEU A 172 -6.61 -21.76 1.80
C LEU A 172 -6.52 -22.12 0.30
N PRO A 173 -5.91 -23.26 -0.12
CA PRO A 173 -5.82 -23.62 -1.54
C PRO A 173 -7.15 -23.67 -2.27
N GLN A 174 -8.23 -24.05 -1.61
CA GLN A 174 -9.58 -24.13 -2.19
C GLN A 174 -10.34 -22.80 -2.18
N LYS A 175 -9.78 -21.75 -1.58
CA LYS A 175 -10.44 -20.44 -1.42
C LYS A 175 -9.89 -19.37 -2.39
N VAL A 176 -8.90 -19.72 -3.21
CA VAL A 176 -8.33 -18.81 -4.20
C VAL A 176 -9.32 -18.62 -5.34
N THR A 177 -9.66 -17.37 -5.62
CA THR A 177 -10.56 -16.98 -6.71
C THR A 177 -9.99 -15.80 -7.46
N LEU A 178 -10.50 -15.51 -8.67
CA LEU A 178 -10.15 -14.29 -9.38
C LEU A 178 -10.81 -13.06 -8.74
N VAL A 179 -10.18 -11.91 -8.90
CA VAL A 179 -10.80 -10.62 -8.64
C VAL A 179 -11.88 -10.40 -9.71
N PRO A 180 -13.16 -10.23 -9.33
CA PRO A 180 -14.27 -10.31 -10.29
C PRO A 180 -14.42 -9.09 -11.20
N ASN A 181 -13.82 -7.96 -10.85
CA ASN A 181 -13.99 -6.69 -11.54
C ASN A 181 -12.63 -6.06 -11.83
N GLN A 182 -12.51 -5.39 -12.97
CA GLN A 182 -11.33 -4.65 -13.40
C GLN A 182 -11.68 -3.19 -13.74
N LEU A 183 -10.71 -2.29 -13.61
CA LEU A 183 -10.83 -0.91 -14.04
C LEU A 183 -10.16 -0.78 -15.41
N LYS A 184 -10.94 -0.55 -16.46
CA LYS A 184 -10.41 -0.26 -17.79
C LYS A 184 -10.10 1.21 -17.94
N LEU A 185 -8.95 1.49 -18.55
CA LEU A 185 -8.51 2.83 -18.94
C LEU A 185 -8.47 2.89 -20.46
N ARG A 186 -9.14 3.90 -21.04
CA ARG A 186 -9.01 4.26 -22.45
C ARG A 186 -8.45 5.67 -22.54
N ILE A 187 -7.45 5.86 -23.39
CA ILE A 187 -6.72 7.12 -23.57
C ILE A 187 -7.06 7.67 -24.96
N GLU A 188 -7.34 8.97 -25.03
CA GLU A 188 -7.58 9.69 -26.29
C GLU A 188 -6.65 10.92 -26.39
N PRO A 189 -5.99 11.16 -27.54
CA PRO A 189 -5.95 10.29 -28.73
C PRO A 189 -5.24 8.95 -28.45
N SER A 190 -5.63 7.91 -29.18
CA SER A 190 -5.05 6.56 -29.04
C SER A 190 -3.62 6.45 -29.57
N ALA A 191 -3.27 7.30 -30.55
CA ALA A 191 -1.93 7.44 -31.10
C ALA A 191 -1.44 8.89 -30.84
N PRO A 192 -0.98 9.19 -29.62
CA PRO A 192 -0.46 10.51 -29.31
C PRO A 192 0.85 10.79 -30.05
N SER A 193 0.93 11.93 -30.74
CA SER A 193 2.18 12.43 -31.34
C SER A 193 2.68 13.64 -30.56
N PHE A 194 3.91 13.59 -30.08
CA PHE A 194 4.57 14.76 -29.49
C PHE A 194 5.07 15.67 -30.61
N SER A 195 4.63 16.94 -30.60
CA SER A 195 5.29 17.98 -31.38
C SER A 195 6.33 18.67 -30.50
N ALA A 196 7.47 19.05 -31.09
CA ALA A 196 8.51 19.79 -30.39
C ALA A 196 7.92 21.00 -29.64
N ASN A 197 8.26 21.13 -28.36
CA ASN A 197 7.84 22.22 -27.48
C ASN A 197 6.33 22.37 -27.24
N LYS A 198 5.49 21.36 -27.55
CA LYS A 198 4.06 21.38 -27.23
C LYS A 198 3.70 20.40 -26.13
N THR A 199 2.90 20.88 -25.18
CA THR A 199 2.22 20.02 -24.22
C THR A 199 1.11 19.25 -24.93
N LEU A 200 1.12 17.94 -24.79
CA LEU A 200 0.08 17.06 -25.28
C LEU A 200 -1.00 16.90 -24.22
N LYS A 201 -2.26 17.13 -24.60
CA LYS A 201 -3.41 16.87 -23.75
C LYS A 201 -3.97 15.47 -24.04
N LEU A 202 -4.05 14.63 -23.02
CA LEU A 202 -4.66 13.30 -23.11
C LEU A 202 -5.94 13.26 -22.28
N ASN A 203 -7.00 12.68 -22.84
CA ASN A 203 -8.24 12.41 -22.14
C ASN A 203 -8.25 10.95 -21.67
N LEU A 204 -8.45 10.76 -20.38
CA LEU A 204 -8.51 9.45 -19.73
C LEU A 204 -9.95 9.11 -19.40
N HIS A 205 -10.42 7.98 -19.90
CA HIS A 205 -11.74 7.43 -19.63
C HIS A 205 -11.62 6.14 -18.83
N PHE A 206 -12.30 6.09 -17.70
CA PHE A 206 -12.27 4.98 -16.77
C PHE A 206 -13.63 4.29 -16.72
N GLN A 207 -13.64 2.97 -16.75
CA GLN A 207 -14.85 2.16 -16.58
C GLN A 207 -14.54 0.91 -15.74
N VAL A 208 -15.29 0.71 -14.67
CA VAL A 208 -15.27 -0.58 -13.95
C VAL A 208 -16.10 -1.59 -14.75
N VAL A 209 -15.51 -2.73 -15.07
CA VAL A 209 -16.18 -3.82 -15.79
C VAL A 209 -15.98 -5.16 -15.08
N ARG A 210 -16.84 -6.14 -15.38
CA ARG A 210 -16.66 -7.53 -14.94
C ARG A 210 -15.51 -8.16 -15.72
N LEU A 211 -14.64 -8.88 -15.02
CA LEU A 211 -13.54 -9.63 -15.64
C LEU A 211 -14.14 -10.70 -16.59
N GLY A 212 -13.66 -10.74 -17.83
CA GLY A 212 -14.02 -11.73 -18.85
C GLY A 212 -15.23 -11.38 -19.72
N SER A 213 -16.17 -10.55 -19.27
CA SER A 213 -17.35 -10.17 -20.06
C SER A 213 -17.40 -8.70 -20.46
N ASP A 214 -16.54 -7.85 -19.87
CA ASP A 214 -16.47 -6.40 -20.09
C ASP A 214 -17.77 -5.63 -19.85
N HIS A 215 -18.76 -6.26 -19.22
CA HIS A 215 -20.00 -5.62 -18.83
C HIS A 215 -19.73 -4.57 -17.76
N ALA A 216 -20.31 -3.38 -17.93
CA ALA A 216 -20.18 -2.29 -16.98
C ALA A 216 -20.70 -2.67 -15.59
N VAL A 217 -20.00 -2.24 -14.55
CA VAL A 217 -20.35 -2.51 -13.16
C VAL A 217 -20.59 -1.19 -12.43
N LYS A 218 -21.78 -1.06 -11.84
CA LYS A 218 -22.14 0.07 -10.96
C LYS A 218 -21.27 0.05 -9.70
N ARG A 219 -20.28 0.94 -9.65
CA ARG A 219 -19.34 1.03 -8.53
C ARG A 219 -18.70 2.40 -8.43
N SER A 220 -19.25 3.25 -7.57
CA SER A 220 -18.62 4.52 -7.22
C SER A 220 -17.41 4.32 -6.32
N GLY A 221 -16.54 5.32 -6.31
CA GLY A 221 -15.40 5.35 -5.40
C GLY A 221 -14.21 6.12 -5.97
N PRO A 222 -13.27 6.50 -5.10
CA PRO A 222 -12.06 7.17 -5.53
C PRO A 222 -11.13 6.19 -6.26
N VAL A 223 -10.47 6.67 -7.30
CA VAL A 223 -9.35 6.02 -7.99
C VAL A 223 -8.15 6.94 -7.81
N LEU A 224 -7.09 6.43 -7.19
CA LEU A 224 -5.83 7.17 -7.10
C LEU A 224 -5.06 6.97 -8.40
N LEU A 225 -4.46 8.05 -8.89
CA LEU A 225 -3.61 8.03 -10.07
C LEU A 225 -2.17 8.30 -9.62
N THR A 226 -1.24 7.52 -10.17
CA THR A 226 0.19 7.68 -9.91
C THR A 226 0.94 7.47 -11.21
N SER A 227 2.00 8.23 -11.43
CA SER A 227 2.93 8.06 -12.54
C SER A 227 4.35 8.28 -12.04
N ASP A 228 5.27 7.56 -12.63
CA ASP A 228 6.72 7.74 -12.54
C ASP A 228 7.28 8.65 -13.65
N TYR A 229 6.42 9.12 -14.56
CA TYR A 229 6.82 10.04 -15.62
C TYR A 229 6.88 11.48 -15.11
N TYR A 230 8.07 12.07 -15.14
CA TYR A 230 8.36 13.37 -14.52
C TYR A 230 7.71 14.56 -15.26
N ASN A 231 7.34 14.38 -16.53
CA ASN A 231 6.72 15.41 -17.37
C ASN A 231 5.18 15.28 -17.45
N LEU A 232 4.58 14.54 -16.52
CA LEU A 232 3.13 14.36 -16.45
C LEU A 232 2.49 15.24 -15.36
N THR A 233 1.50 16.04 -15.74
CA THR A 233 0.58 16.67 -14.79
C THR A 233 -0.66 15.78 -14.62
N LEU A 234 -0.78 15.16 -13.45
CA LEU A 234 -1.80 14.17 -13.11
C LEU A 234 -2.52 14.59 -11.81
N PRO A 235 -3.86 14.59 -11.76
CA PRO A 235 -4.56 14.79 -10.50
C PRO A 235 -4.30 13.62 -9.54
N ASP A 236 -4.18 13.90 -8.24
CA ASP A 236 -3.93 12.88 -7.22
C ASP A 236 -4.98 11.75 -7.24
N SER A 237 -6.24 12.10 -7.49
CA SER A 237 -7.34 11.14 -7.57
C SER A 237 -8.46 11.64 -8.46
N ILE A 238 -9.28 10.69 -8.91
CA ILE A 238 -10.56 10.93 -9.57
C ILE A 238 -11.66 10.17 -8.83
N GLN A 239 -12.90 10.60 -9.01
CA GLN A 239 -14.06 9.96 -8.40
C GLN A 239 -14.90 9.24 -9.47
N LEU A 240 -15.05 7.92 -9.34
CA LEU A 240 -16.01 7.16 -10.13
C LEU A 240 -17.44 7.52 -9.70
N ASN A 241 -18.29 7.78 -10.69
CA ASN A 241 -19.72 7.98 -10.49
C ASN A 241 -20.45 6.66 -10.12
N ALA A 242 -21.76 6.71 -9.91
CA ALA A 242 -22.57 5.54 -9.55
C ALA A 242 -22.49 4.39 -10.59
N ASN A 243 -22.25 4.71 -11.86
CA ASN A 243 -22.10 3.76 -12.95
C ASN A 243 -20.68 3.19 -13.09
N GLY A 244 -19.77 3.54 -12.17
CA GLY A 244 -18.38 3.09 -12.22
C GLY A 244 -17.56 3.76 -13.32
N GLN A 245 -17.92 4.98 -13.69
CA GLN A 245 -17.25 5.76 -14.74
C GLN A 245 -16.57 7.00 -14.17
N ALA A 246 -15.44 7.38 -14.76
CA ALA A 246 -14.84 8.69 -14.57
C ALA A 246 -14.13 9.15 -15.85
N LYS A 247 -14.00 10.46 -15.99
CA LYS A 247 -13.21 11.09 -17.05
C LYS A 247 -12.31 12.15 -16.43
N THR A 248 -11.10 12.28 -16.94
CA THR A 248 -10.20 13.37 -16.60
C THR A 248 -9.28 13.68 -17.78
N SER A 249 -8.64 14.83 -17.77
CA SER A 249 -7.61 15.19 -18.74
C SER A 249 -6.28 15.35 -18.01
N ILE A 250 -5.21 14.91 -18.67
CA ILE A 250 -3.84 15.06 -18.20
C ILE A 250 -3.02 15.79 -19.25
N GLU A 251 -1.97 16.44 -18.80
CA GLU A 251 -1.03 17.15 -19.66
C GLU A 251 0.33 16.46 -19.61
N VAL A 252 0.87 16.15 -20.78
CA VAL A 252 2.16 15.49 -20.96
C VAL A 252 3.08 16.45 -21.70
N LYS A 253 4.15 16.90 -21.05
CA LYS A 253 5.18 17.68 -21.74
C LYS A 253 6.06 16.74 -22.58
N ALA A 254 6.63 17.27 -23.65
CA ALA A 254 7.55 16.51 -24.49
C ALA A 254 8.70 15.92 -23.66
N PRO A 255 9.20 14.72 -24.03
CA PRO A 255 10.44 14.18 -23.47
C PRO A 255 11.59 15.16 -23.61
N ARG A 256 12.59 15.07 -22.73
CA ARG A 256 13.81 15.86 -22.91
C ARG A 256 14.65 15.24 -24.01
N SER A 257 15.45 16.07 -24.69
CA SER A 257 16.34 15.63 -25.77
C SER A 257 17.43 14.65 -25.33
N ASP A 258 17.70 14.55 -24.03
CA ASP A 258 18.67 13.63 -23.40
C ASP A 258 18.03 12.35 -22.83
N ASP A 259 16.71 12.18 -22.96
CA ASP A 259 16.03 10.95 -22.55
C ASP A 259 16.45 9.78 -23.47
N ARG A 260 17.10 8.76 -22.90
CA ARG A 260 17.66 7.59 -23.63
C ARG A 260 16.67 6.75 -24.45
N THR A 261 15.37 7.07 -24.41
CA THR A 261 14.28 6.28 -25.00
C THR A 261 13.45 7.05 -26.04
N PHE A 262 13.89 8.25 -26.46
CA PHE A 262 13.25 9.05 -27.51
C PHE A 262 14.25 9.56 -28.54
#